data_AF-R5GG83-F1
#
_entry.id   AF-R5GG83-F1
#
_cell.length_a   1.000
_cell.length_b   1.000
_cell.length_c   1.000
_cell.angle_alpha   90.00
_cell.angle_beta   90.00
_cell.angle_gamma   90.00
#
_symmetry.space_group_name_H-M   'P 1'
#
loop_
_entity.id
_entity.type
_entity.pdbx_description
1 polymer ?
#
loop_
_entity_poly.entity_id
_entity_poly.type
_entity_poly.pdbx_seq_one_letter_code
_entity_poly.pdbx_strand_id
1 'polypeptide(L)'
;MRINKSLLFIGVLATSVSLTSCDDEEQYQSHPPIFSDVTFNQATIYAGEPFVATAVQSRQATLVDRTTYAWSLSQNGTSVDAEHHYKDLVIYPYASENPTDTLTIQTPGTYTLTLDASYNISGQSDGATYSNTSQDGTFSCSCTASLFVYKVKVNKRFTVIAKP
;
A
#
# COMPACT_ATOMS: atom_id res chain seq x y z
N MET A 1 23.00 -63.14 53.43
CA MET A 1 22.45 -62.03 54.22
C MET A 1 22.90 -60.72 53.59
N ARG A 2 21.92 -59.90 53.17
CA ARG A 2 21.98 -58.48 52.78
C ARG A 2 22.62 -58.06 51.45
N ILE A 3 21.88 -57.14 50.82
CA ILE A 3 21.91 -56.58 49.47
C ILE A 3 22.57 -55.18 49.54
N ASN A 4 23.26 -54.74 48.47
CA ASN A 4 23.14 -53.42 47.81
C ASN A 4 24.37 -53.18 46.92
N LYS A 5 24.30 -53.25 45.58
CA LYS A 5 23.74 -52.28 44.63
C LYS A 5 24.14 -50.83 44.92
N SER A 6 25.09 -50.29 44.16
CA SER A 6 24.96 -48.94 43.58
C SER A 6 25.88 -48.77 42.37
N LEU A 7 25.29 -48.93 41.18
CA LEU A 7 25.80 -48.40 39.92
C LEU A 7 25.49 -46.90 39.90
N LEU A 8 26.51 -46.06 39.71
CA LEU A 8 26.32 -44.64 39.38
C LEU A 8 26.87 -44.39 37.97
N PHE A 9 26.03 -44.71 36.98
CA PHE A 9 26.11 -44.12 35.64
C PHE A 9 25.31 -42.82 35.68
N ILE A 10 26.00 -41.69 35.70
CA ILE A 10 25.38 -40.37 35.51
C ILE A 10 25.20 -40.19 33.99
N GLY A 11 24.02 -40.53 33.50
CA GLY A 11 23.58 -40.20 32.15
C GLY A 11 23.28 -38.72 32.07
N VAL A 12 24.09 -37.97 31.31
CA VAL A 12 23.77 -36.61 30.88
C VAL A 12 22.63 -36.71 29.87
N LEU A 13 21.41 -36.48 30.33
CA LEU A 13 20.25 -36.30 29.45
C LEU A 13 20.36 -34.89 28.87
N ALA A 14 21.10 -34.75 27.77
CA ALA A 14 21.07 -33.55 26.94
C ALA A 14 19.69 -33.49 26.27
N THR A 15 18.73 -32.81 26.90
CA THR A 15 17.52 -32.34 26.23
C THR A 15 17.95 -31.25 25.25
N SER A 16 18.36 -31.68 24.06
CA SER A 16 18.41 -30.82 22.88
C SER A 16 16.98 -30.34 22.64
N VAL A 17 16.68 -29.14 23.09
CA VAL A 17 15.49 -28.41 22.66
C VAL A 17 15.74 -28.11 21.20
N SER A 18 15.26 -28.98 20.32
CA SER A 18 15.14 -28.69 18.91
C SER A 18 14.20 -27.50 18.82
N LEU A 19 14.77 -26.29 18.73
CA LEU A 19 14.06 -25.15 18.18
C LEU A 19 13.77 -25.56 16.74
N THR A 20 12.59 -26.12 16.51
CA THR A 20 12.05 -26.27 15.16
C THR A 20 12.00 -24.85 14.62
N SER A 21 12.95 -24.50 13.76
CA SER A 21 12.88 -23.31 12.92
C SER A 21 11.50 -23.34 12.30
N CYS A 22 10.62 -22.40 12.68
CA CYS A 22 9.30 -22.30 12.08
C CYS A 22 9.49 -22.22 10.57
N ASP A 23 8.88 -23.16 9.84
CA ASP A 23 8.74 -23.09 8.39
C ASP A 23 8.09 -21.74 8.02
N ASP A 24 8.58 -21.14 6.93
CA ASP A 24 8.33 -19.77 6.47
C ASP A 24 6.98 -19.15 6.90
N GLU A 25 7.05 -18.10 7.72
CA GLU A 25 5.90 -17.38 8.29
C GLU A 25 5.14 -16.50 7.26
N GLU A 26 5.38 -16.67 5.95
CA GLU A 26 4.78 -15.86 4.87
C GLU A 26 3.24 -15.81 4.97
N GLN A 27 2.59 -16.91 5.37
CA GLN A 27 1.12 -16.94 5.48
C GLN A 27 0.55 -16.00 6.56
N TYR A 28 1.38 -15.52 7.49
CA TYR A 28 1.00 -14.55 8.52
C TYR A 28 1.55 -13.16 8.23
N GLN A 29 2.32 -13.00 7.15
CA GLN A 29 2.88 -11.71 6.77
C GLN A 29 1.85 -10.88 6.00
N SER A 30 1.68 -9.66 6.47
CA SER A 30 0.97 -8.64 5.71
C SER A 30 1.81 -8.21 4.52
N HIS A 31 1.14 -7.85 3.44
CA HIS A 31 1.80 -7.26 2.28
C HIS A 31 1.02 -6.03 1.82
N PRO A 32 1.72 -4.92 1.50
CA PRO A 32 1.09 -3.76 0.90
C PRO A 32 0.64 -4.08 -0.53
N PRO A 33 -0.32 -3.31 -1.06
CA PRO A 33 -0.66 -3.40 -2.47
C PRO A 33 0.50 -2.88 -3.32
N ILE A 34 0.49 -3.22 -4.61
CA ILE A 34 1.39 -2.66 -5.62
C ILE A 34 0.55 -1.93 -6.66
N PHE A 35 0.80 -0.64 -6.82
CA PHE A 35 0.15 0.19 -7.84
C PHE A 35 0.95 0.20 -9.14
N SER A 36 0.26 0.05 -10.27
CA SER A 36 0.86 0.07 -11.61
C SER A 36 0.68 1.38 -12.35
N ASP A 37 -0.44 2.07 -12.14
CA ASP A 37 -0.70 3.39 -12.75
C ASP A 37 -1.84 4.14 -12.04
N VAL A 38 -2.12 5.37 -12.46
CA VAL A 38 -3.41 6.05 -12.29
C VAL A 38 -4.02 6.29 -13.66
N THR A 39 -5.21 5.75 -13.91
CA THR A 39 -5.94 5.88 -15.17
C THR A 39 -7.09 6.86 -15.04
N PHE A 40 -7.48 7.48 -16.16
CA PHE A 40 -8.64 8.37 -16.23
C PHE A 40 -9.76 7.74 -17.06
N ASN A 41 -11.01 8.03 -16.71
CA ASN A 41 -12.19 7.57 -17.46
C ASN A 41 -12.35 8.22 -18.85
N GLN A 42 -11.52 9.21 -19.18
CA GLN A 42 -11.51 9.92 -20.44
C GLN A 42 -10.08 10.13 -20.93
N ALA A 43 -9.87 10.08 -22.25
CA ALA A 43 -8.55 10.24 -22.86
C ALA A 43 -8.03 11.68 -22.80
N THR A 44 -8.93 12.66 -22.75
CA THR A 44 -8.61 14.08 -22.69
C THR A 44 -9.40 14.72 -21.57
N ILE A 45 -8.71 15.51 -20.75
CA ILE A 45 -9.31 16.18 -19.59
C ILE A 45 -9.47 17.65 -19.95
N TYR A 46 -10.71 18.12 -19.95
CA TYR A 46 -11.05 19.51 -20.22
C TYR A 46 -11.27 20.27 -18.91
N ALA A 47 -10.82 21.52 -18.89
CA ALA A 47 -11.08 22.42 -17.78
C ALA A 47 -12.60 22.62 -17.59
N GLY A 48 -13.06 22.54 -16.35
CA GLY A 48 -14.46 22.71 -15.95
C GLY A 48 -15.33 21.44 -16.10
N GLU A 49 -14.78 20.32 -16.56
CA GLU A 49 -15.51 19.05 -16.67
C GLU A 49 -15.04 18.05 -15.59
N PRO A 50 -15.99 17.36 -14.92
CA PRO A 50 -15.63 16.33 -13.94
C PRO A 50 -15.05 15.11 -14.65
N PHE A 51 -14.02 14.52 -14.05
CA PHE A 51 -13.42 13.26 -14.51
C PHE A 51 -13.08 12.36 -13.32
N VAL A 52 -12.93 11.07 -13.58
CA VAL A 52 -12.61 10.05 -12.56
C VAL A 52 -11.18 9.58 -12.75
N ALA A 53 -10.36 9.70 -11.71
CA ALA A 53 -9.06 9.07 -11.59
C ALA A 53 -9.19 7.75 -10.83
N THR A 54 -8.47 6.71 -11.26
CA THR A 54 -8.44 5.39 -10.62
C THR A 54 -7.00 4.95 -10.41
N ALA A 55 -6.56 4.78 -9.16
CA ALA A 55 -5.25 4.21 -8.84
C ALA A 55 -5.29 2.68 -8.99
N VAL A 56 -4.63 2.15 -10.02
CA VAL A 56 -4.72 0.74 -10.40
C VAL A 56 -3.77 -0.09 -9.56
N GLN A 57 -4.31 -1.01 -8.76
CA GLN A 57 -3.57 -2.02 -8.02
C GLN A 57 -3.28 -3.22 -8.93
N SER A 58 -2.01 -3.42 -9.28
CA SER A 58 -1.53 -4.65 -9.95
C SER A 58 -1.48 -5.86 -8.99
N ARG A 59 -1.34 -5.58 -7.70
CA ARG A 59 -1.46 -6.55 -6.60
C ARG A 59 -2.22 -5.90 -5.46
N GLN A 60 -3.25 -6.57 -4.98
CA GLN A 60 -3.99 -6.12 -3.80
C GLN A 60 -3.18 -6.38 -2.52
N ALA A 61 -3.53 -5.66 -1.46
CA ALA A 61 -2.96 -5.86 -0.13
C ALA A 61 -3.48 -7.15 0.50
N THR A 62 -2.67 -7.80 1.33
CA THR A 62 -3.05 -9.01 2.08
C THR A 62 -2.80 -8.82 3.57
N LEU A 63 -3.67 -9.40 4.40
CA LEU A 63 -3.65 -9.23 5.86
C LEU A 63 -3.51 -7.77 6.28
N VAL A 64 -4.38 -6.92 5.72
CA VAL A 64 -4.58 -5.54 6.15
C VAL A 64 -6.06 -5.34 6.46
N ASP A 65 -6.38 -4.38 7.32
CA ASP A 65 -7.77 -4.11 7.72
C ASP A 65 -8.24 -2.70 7.30
N ARG A 66 -8.17 -1.73 8.20
CA ARG A 66 -8.63 -0.37 8.01
C ARG A 66 -7.64 0.38 7.12
N THR A 67 -8.13 0.81 5.97
CA THR A 67 -7.36 1.55 4.98
C THR A 67 -7.91 2.96 4.83
N THR A 68 -7.04 3.97 4.84
CA THR A 68 -7.44 5.36 4.60
C THR A 68 -6.81 5.90 3.32
N TYR A 69 -7.59 6.66 2.55
CA TYR A 69 -7.15 7.35 1.33
C TYR A 69 -7.28 8.86 1.51
N ALA A 70 -6.30 9.59 0.98
CA ALA A 70 -6.35 11.03 0.85
C ALA A 70 -5.82 11.42 -0.54
N TRP A 71 -6.65 12.11 -1.31
CA TRP A 71 -6.26 12.65 -2.62
C TRP A 71 -5.90 14.12 -2.49
N SER A 72 -4.90 14.55 -3.26
CA SER A 72 -4.53 15.95 -3.37
C SER A 72 -4.01 16.28 -4.76
N LEU A 73 -4.18 17.54 -5.15
CA LEU A 73 -3.75 18.06 -6.43
C LEU A 73 -2.66 19.12 -6.23
N SER A 74 -1.66 19.12 -7.10
CA SER A 74 -0.65 20.17 -7.14
C SER A 74 -0.32 20.59 -8.57
N GLN A 75 0.12 21.84 -8.71
CA GLN A 75 0.62 22.41 -9.95
C GLN A 75 1.95 23.08 -9.65
N ASN A 76 3.01 22.70 -10.38
CA ASN A 76 4.37 23.20 -10.16
C ASN A 76 4.85 23.09 -8.69
N GLY A 77 4.47 22.01 -8.00
CA GLY A 77 4.84 21.76 -6.60
C GLY A 77 4.06 22.56 -5.56
N THR A 78 3.09 23.37 -5.99
CA THR A 78 2.18 24.09 -5.09
C THR A 78 0.83 23.39 -5.04
N SER A 79 0.29 23.18 -3.84
CA SER A 79 -1.04 22.59 -3.67
C SER A 79 -2.08 23.46 -4.36
N VAL A 80 -2.98 22.83 -5.11
CA VAL A 80 -4.11 23.48 -5.75
C VAL A 80 -5.36 22.94 -5.08
N ASP A 81 -6.24 23.84 -4.67
CA ASP A 81 -7.54 23.44 -4.16
C ASP A 81 -8.40 22.92 -5.31
N ALA A 82 -8.87 21.69 -5.16
CA ALA A 82 -9.78 21.04 -6.08
C ALA A 82 -10.83 20.31 -5.27
N GLU A 83 -12.06 20.31 -5.75
CA GLU A 83 -13.10 19.51 -5.12
C GLU A 83 -12.83 18.03 -5.43
N HIS A 84 -12.66 17.24 -4.38
CA HIS A 84 -12.34 15.82 -4.45
C HIS A 84 -13.52 15.01 -3.90
N HIS A 85 -13.94 13.98 -4.64
CA HIS A 85 -14.99 13.06 -4.23
C HIS A 85 -14.48 11.62 -4.26
N TYR A 86 -14.00 11.14 -3.13
CA TYR A 86 -13.48 9.79 -2.93
C TYR A 86 -13.99 9.18 -1.63
N LYS A 87 -13.88 7.84 -1.52
CA LYS A 87 -14.08 7.13 -0.25
C LYS A 87 -12.80 7.22 0.56
N ASP A 88 -12.84 7.88 1.70
CA ASP A 88 -11.70 8.10 2.57
C ASP A 88 -11.33 6.86 3.41
N LEU A 89 -12.31 6.01 3.72
CA LEU A 89 -12.15 4.82 4.57
C LEU A 89 -12.64 3.55 3.86
N VAL A 90 -11.81 2.52 3.85
CA VAL A 90 -12.08 1.21 3.26
C VAL A 90 -11.69 0.10 4.24
N ILE A 91 -12.48 -0.97 4.31
CA ILE A 91 -12.19 -2.16 5.14
C ILE A 91 -11.81 -3.32 4.23
N TYR A 92 -10.57 -3.81 4.37
CA TYR A 92 -10.08 -4.97 3.63
C TYR A 92 -10.48 -6.30 4.31
N PRO A 93 -10.61 -7.40 3.53
CA PRO A 93 -10.60 -7.44 2.06
C PRO A 93 -11.96 -7.06 1.42
N TYR A 94 -12.99 -6.79 2.22
CA TYR A 94 -14.39 -6.67 1.80
C TYR A 94 -14.67 -5.57 0.76
N ALA A 95 -13.85 -4.51 0.73
CA ALA A 95 -13.99 -3.39 -0.21
C ALA A 95 -12.66 -3.07 -0.93
N SER A 96 -11.91 -4.10 -1.34
CA SER A 96 -10.59 -4.02 -1.98
C SER A 96 -10.58 -3.46 -3.42
N GLU A 97 -11.57 -2.66 -3.80
CA GLU A 97 -11.62 -1.99 -5.08
C GLU A 97 -10.47 -0.98 -5.23
N ASN A 98 -10.08 -0.72 -6.48
CA ASN A 98 -9.09 0.32 -6.77
C ASN A 98 -9.56 1.68 -6.20
N PRO A 99 -8.69 2.44 -5.51
CA PRO A 99 -9.03 3.77 -5.05
C PRO A 99 -9.39 4.68 -6.22
N THR A 100 -10.53 5.35 -6.12
CA THR A 100 -11.00 6.30 -7.13
C THR A 100 -11.26 7.67 -6.54
N ASP A 101 -11.09 8.70 -7.35
CA ASP A 101 -11.42 10.08 -7.02
C ASP A 101 -12.08 10.76 -8.21
N THR A 102 -13.17 11.50 -7.95
CA THR A 102 -13.81 12.35 -8.96
C THR A 102 -13.46 13.80 -8.67
N LEU A 103 -12.92 14.49 -9.66
CA LEU A 103 -12.44 15.86 -9.51
C LEU A 103 -12.81 16.73 -10.72
N THR A 104 -12.92 18.04 -10.47
CA THR A 104 -13.11 19.06 -11.51
C THR A 104 -12.02 20.12 -11.38
N ILE A 105 -11.28 20.38 -12.46
CA ILE A 105 -10.19 21.37 -12.48
C ILE A 105 -10.59 22.54 -13.38
N GLN A 106 -10.55 23.76 -12.85
CA GLN A 106 -11.08 24.95 -13.54
C GLN A 106 -10.11 25.56 -14.55
N THR A 107 -8.82 25.35 -14.38
CA THR A 107 -7.78 25.97 -15.20
C THR A 107 -7.01 24.94 -16.02
N PRO A 108 -6.71 25.21 -17.31
CA PRO A 108 -5.79 24.39 -18.08
C PRO A 108 -4.38 24.43 -17.49
N GLY A 109 -3.66 23.31 -17.60
CA GLY A 109 -2.31 23.21 -17.05
C GLY A 109 -1.84 21.76 -16.91
N THR A 110 -0.61 21.62 -16.43
CA THR A 110 -0.05 20.31 -16.05
C THR A 110 -0.11 20.17 -14.53
N TYR A 111 -0.72 19.09 -14.07
CA TYR A 111 -0.96 18.82 -12.67
C TYR A 111 -0.29 17.52 -12.23
N THR A 112 -0.08 17.39 -10.93
CA THR A 112 0.27 16.13 -10.28
C THR A 112 -0.84 15.78 -9.28
N LEU A 113 -1.56 14.70 -9.57
CA LEU A 113 -2.51 14.08 -8.66
C LEU A 113 -1.76 13.12 -7.75
N THR A 114 -2.02 13.20 -6.45
CA THR A 114 -1.37 12.40 -5.43
C THR A 114 -2.42 11.65 -4.62
N LEU A 115 -2.23 10.34 -4.45
CA LEU A 115 -2.92 9.53 -3.47
C LEU A 115 -1.95 9.17 -2.34
N ASP A 116 -2.25 9.62 -1.13
CA ASP A 116 -1.63 9.13 0.10
C ASP A 116 -2.56 8.10 0.74
N ALA A 117 -2.10 6.85 0.81
CA ALA A 117 -2.84 5.72 1.34
C ALA A 117 -2.17 5.15 2.59
N SER A 118 -2.96 4.77 3.59
CA SER A 118 -2.47 4.08 4.78
C SER A 118 -3.20 2.76 4.93
N TYR A 119 -2.47 1.65 4.95
CA TYR A 119 -3.02 0.31 5.17
C TYR A 119 -2.59 -0.19 6.53
N ASN A 120 -3.53 -0.36 7.45
CA ASN A 120 -3.25 -0.94 8.75
C ASN A 120 -2.93 -2.44 8.61
N ILE A 121 -1.82 -2.85 9.21
CA ILE A 121 -1.29 -4.21 9.20
C ILE A 121 -2.10 -5.05 10.18
N SER A 122 -2.67 -6.18 9.73
CA SER A 122 -3.42 -7.13 10.56
C SER A 122 -2.73 -8.50 10.73
N GLY A 123 -1.54 -8.68 10.15
CA GLY A 123 -0.62 -9.78 10.37
C GLY A 123 0.72 -9.30 10.92
N GLN A 124 1.80 -9.97 10.55
CA GLN A 124 3.17 -9.52 10.81
C GLN A 124 3.62 -8.54 9.73
N SER A 125 4.28 -7.46 10.12
CA SER A 125 4.88 -6.53 9.16
C SER A 125 6.05 -7.21 8.45
N ASP A 126 6.03 -7.21 7.12
CA ASP A 126 7.13 -7.66 6.26
C ASP A 126 8.25 -6.62 6.08
N GLY A 127 8.10 -5.43 6.67
CA GLY A 127 9.08 -4.34 6.53
C GLY A 127 9.16 -3.75 5.12
N ALA A 128 8.15 -3.97 4.25
CA ALA A 128 8.18 -3.56 2.86
C ALA A 128 8.56 -2.09 2.65
N THR A 129 9.60 -1.89 1.85
CA THR A 129 10.01 -0.58 1.35
C THR A 129 10.27 -0.68 -0.14
N TYR A 130 9.57 0.14 -0.94
CA TYR A 130 9.80 0.19 -2.37
C TYR A 130 9.53 1.58 -2.93
N SER A 131 10.11 1.84 -4.10
CA SER A 131 9.83 3.04 -4.90
C SER A 131 9.98 2.68 -6.37
N ASN A 132 8.96 2.99 -7.16
CA ASN A 132 8.91 2.71 -8.59
C ASN A 132 8.49 3.98 -9.33
N THR A 133 9.11 4.22 -10.48
CA THR A 133 8.74 5.29 -11.39
C THR A 133 8.60 4.70 -12.78
N SER A 134 7.52 5.05 -13.47
CA SER A 134 7.30 4.72 -14.88
C SER A 134 8.42 5.27 -15.79
N GLN A 135 8.65 4.63 -16.93
CA GLN A 135 9.72 5.03 -17.87
C GLN A 135 9.54 6.47 -18.39
N ASP A 136 8.31 6.93 -18.57
CA ASP A 136 7.98 8.28 -19.01
C ASP A 136 7.99 9.32 -17.87
N GLY A 137 8.18 8.86 -16.62
CA GLY A 137 8.19 9.70 -15.43
C GLY A 137 6.83 10.31 -15.07
N THR A 138 5.74 9.89 -15.70
CA THR A 138 4.41 10.44 -15.44
C THR A 138 3.79 9.82 -14.20
N PHE A 139 4.11 8.57 -13.90
CA PHE A 139 3.65 7.83 -12.72
C PHE A 139 4.80 7.47 -11.78
N SER A 140 4.55 7.55 -10.49
CA SER A 140 5.42 7.01 -9.44
C SER A 140 4.61 6.44 -8.28
N CYS A 141 5.15 5.44 -7.60
CA CYS A 141 4.57 4.86 -6.41
C CYS A 141 5.69 4.52 -5.42
N SER A 142 5.50 4.83 -4.14
CA SER A 142 6.39 4.41 -3.07
C SER A 142 5.62 3.85 -1.89
N CYS A 143 6.27 2.98 -1.13
CA CYS A 143 5.75 2.41 0.10
C CYS A 143 6.83 2.40 1.16
N THR A 144 6.43 2.71 2.39
CA THR A 144 7.22 2.47 3.59
C THR A 144 6.36 1.73 4.62
N ALA A 145 6.95 0.71 5.24
CA ALA A 145 6.33 -0.03 6.32
C ALA A 145 6.75 0.52 7.69
N SER A 146 5.83 0.41 8.63
CA SER A 146 6.10 0.45 10.06
C SER A 146 5.62 -0.86 10.69
N LEU A 147 5.65 -0.95 12.03
CA LEU A 147 5.10 -2.12 12.73
C LEU A 147 3.59 -2.30 12.54
N PHE A 148 2.85 -1.22 12.26
CA PHE A 148 1.39 -1.23 12.27
C PHE A 148 0.74 -0.75 10.98
N VAL A 149 1.49 -0.09 10.11
CA VAL A 149 0.93 0.59 8.94
C VAL A 149 1.91 0.56 7.78
N TYR A 150 1.39 0.27 6.58
CA TYR A 150 2.03 0.64 5.31
C TYR A 150 1.56 2.03 4.88
N LYS A 151 2.51 2.91 4.60
CA LYS A 151 2.25 4.23 3.99
C LYS A 151 2.61 4.13 2.53
N VAL A 152 1.62 4.27 1.66
CA VAL A 152 1.79 4.22 0.20
C VAL A 152 1.50 5.61 -0.36
N LYS A 153 2.38 6.09 -1.24
CA LYS A 153 2.18 7.34 -1.97
C LYS A 153 2.22 7.08 -3.46
N VAL A 154 1.17 7.48 -4.18
CA VAL A 154 1.05 7.35 -5.63
C VAL A 154 0.95 8.73 -6.24
N ASN A 155 1.75 9.03 -7.27
CA ASN A 155 1.68 10.29 -8.00
C ASN A 155 1.44 10.02 -9.49
N LYS A 156 0.57 10.83 -10.12
CA LYS A 156 0.36 10.85 -11.57
C LYS A 156 0.39 12.28 -12.09
N ARG A 157 1.25 12.54 -13.07
CA ARG A 157 1.30 13.77 -13.84
C ARG A 157 0.39 13.66 -15.07
N PHE A 158 -0.41 14.68 -15.32
CA PHE A 158 -1.34 14.75 -16.45
C PHE A 158 -1.61 16.20 -16.86
N THR A 159 -2.26 16.37 -18.01
CA THR A 159 -2.57 17.70 -18.56
C THR A 159 -4.07 17.89 -18.67
N VAL A 160 -4.52 19.08 -18.24
CA VAL A 160 -5.86 19.61 -18.45
C VAL A 160 -5.78 20.66 -19.55
N ILE A 161 -6.67 20.59 -20.53
CA ILE A 161 -6.69 21.54 -21.66
C ILE A 161 -7.94 22.42 -21.65
N ALA A 162 -7.87 23.55 -22.34
CA ALA A 162 -9.03 24.41 -22.54
C ALA A 162 -10.10 23.68 -23.35
N LYS A 163 -11.36 23.96 -23.05
CA LYS A 163 -12.48 23.51 -23.87
C LYS A 163 -12.36 24.14 -25.28
N PRO A 164 -12.69 23.39 -26.35
CA PRO A 164 -12.77 23.94 -27.69
C PRO A 164 -13.79 25.08 -27.81
#